data_AF-A0A2D6L7Z3-F1
#
_entry.id   AF-A0A2D6L7Z3-F1
#
_cell.length_a   1.000
_cell.length_b   1.000
_cell.length_c   1.000
_cell.angle_alpha   90.00
_cell.angle_beta   90.00
_cell.angle_gamma   90.00
#
_symmetry.space_group_name_H-M   'P 1'
#
loop_
_entity.id
_entity.type
_entity.pdbx_description
1 polymer ?
#
loop_
_entity_poly.entity_id
_entity_poly.type
_entity_poly.pdbx_seq_one_letter_code
_entity_poly.pdbx_strand_id
1 'polypeptide(L)' 'MVTTISDKKLKGLIKESVREVFKTEVARLRALIVPDISAREQKDIEKHYGTPKRKKAKSYSLRV' A
#
# COMPACT_ATOMS: atom_id res chain seq x y z
N MET A 1 9.73 -35.00 -10.71
CA MET A 1 9.57 -34.69 -9.27
C MET A 1 8.10 -34.52 -8.98
N VAL A 2 7.51 -35.37 -8.13
CA VAL A 2 6.13 -35.20 -7.66
C VAL A 2 6.20 -34.53 -6.30
N THR A 3 5.81 -33.26 -6.22
CA THR A 3 5.75 -32.52 -4.95
C THR A 3 4.44 -32.84 -4.25
N THR A 4 4.50 -33.70 -3.24
CA THR A 4 3.37 -33.96 -2.33
C THR A 4 3.23 -32.81 -1.35
N ILE A 5 2.44 -31.80 -1.71
CA ILE A 5 2.12 -30.66 -0.84
C ILE A 5 0.83 -31.00 -0.09
N SER A 6 0.81 -30.83 1.23
CA SER A 6 -0.42 -30.98 2.00
C SER A 6 -1.40 -29.85 1.67
N ASP A 7 -2.70 -30.15 1.63
CA ASP A 7 -3.75 -29.16 1.33
C ASP A 7 -3.67 -27.92 2.22
N LYS A 8 -3.26 -28.12 3.49
CA LYS A 8 -3.04 -27.01 4.45
C LYS A 8 -1.93 -26.08 3.99
N LYS A 9 -0.81 -26.62 3.48
CA LYS A 9 0.33 -25.83 2.99
C LYS A 9 -0.02 -25.11 1.70
N LEU A 10 -0.73 -25.77 0.78
CA LEU A 10 -1.21 -25.15 -0.46
C LEU A 10 -2.15 -23.98 -0.16
N LYS A 11 -3.13 -24.18 0.73
CA LYS A 11 -4.05 -23.11 1.17
C LYS A 11 -3.32 -21.95 1.85
N GLY A 12 -2.28 -22.24 2.63
CA GLY A 12 -1.41 -21.24 3.24
C GLY A 12 -0.72 -20.37 2.19
N LEU A 13 -0.08 -20.99 1.21
CA LEU A 13 0.60 -20.29 0.12
C LEU A 13 -0.37 -19.40 -0.68
N ILE A 14 -1.52 -19.93 -1.07
CA ILE A 14 -2.54 -19.15 -1.80
C ILE A 14 -2.98 -17.93 -0.97
N LYS A 15 -3.25 -18.12 0.32
CA LYS A 15 -3.68 -17.02 1.20
C LYS A 15 -2.61 -15.95 1.35
N GLU A 16 -1.34 -16.34 1.39
CA GLU A 16 -0.20 -15.42 1.46
C GLU A 16 -0.05 -14.63 0.16
N SER A 17 -0.08 -15.29 -0.98
CA SER A 17 -0.02 -14.65 -2.31
C SER A 17 -1.16 -13.65 -2.52
N VAL A 18 -2.40 -14.03 -2.19
CA VAL A 18 -3.56 -13.11 -2.28
C VAL A 18 -3.38 -11.92 -1.35
N ARG A 19 -2.90 -12.15 -0.11
CA ARG A 19 -2.65 -11.07 0.85
C ARG A 19 -1.60 -10.08 0.36
N GLU A 20 -0.55 -10.52 -0.30
CA GLU A 20 0.48 -9.64 -0.88
C GLU A 20 -0.05 -8.78 -2.02
N VAL A 21 -0.81 -9.38 -2.94
CA VAL A 21 -1.47 -8.65 -4.04
C VAL A 21 -2.42 -7.61 -3.47
N PHE A 22 -3.28 -7.99 -2.51
CA PHE A 22 -4.19 -7.04 -1.87
C PHE A 22 -3.44 -5.91 -1.17
N LYS A 23 -2.35 -6.17 -0.44
CA LYS A 23 -1.57 -5.09 0.22
C LYS A 23 -1.03 -4.09 -0.80
N THR A 24 -0.62 -4.55 -1.97
CA THR A 24 -0.02 -3.72 -3.02
C THR A 24 -1.09 -2.95 -3.79
N GLU A 25 -2.13 -3.63 -4.26
CA GLU A 25 -3.18 -3.04 -5.08
C GLU A 25 -4.14 -2.17 -4.27
N VAL A 26 -4.47 -2.53 -3.02
CA VAL A 26 -5.30 -1.68 -2.14
C VAL A 26 -4.59 -0.37 -1.85
N ALA A 27 -3.26 -0.36 -1.74
CA ALA A 27 -2.52 0.90 -1.56
C ALA A 27 -2.64 1.82 -2.79
N ARG A 28 -2.58 1.25 -4.01
CA ARG A 28 -2.80 1.99 -5.25
C ARG A 28 -4.23 2.50 -5.38
N LEU A 29 -5.23 1.65 -5.10
CA LEU A 29 -6.64 2.02 -5.07
C LEU A 29 -6.92 3.14 -4.07
N ARG A 30 -6.32 3.08 -2.88
CA ARG A 30 -6.44 4.15 -1.89
C ARG A 30 -5.84 5.46 -2.40
N ALA A 31 -4.70 5.41 -3.10
CA ALA A 31 -4.10 6.60 -3.68
C ALA A 31 -5.00 7.29 -4.72
N LEU A 32 -5.84 6.53 -5.45
CA LEU A 32 -6.79 7.09 -6.42
C LEU A 32 -7.95 7.87 -5.76
N ILE A 33 -8.25 7.60 -4.48
CA ILE A 33 -9.35 8.25 -3.74
C ILE A 33 -8.82 9.41 -2.89
N VAL A 34 -7.50 9.50 -2.68
CA VAL A 34 -6.89 10.61 -1.95
C VAL A 34 -6.97 11.86 -2.83
N PRO A 35 -7.41 13.01 -2.29
CA PRO A 35 -7.40 14.28 -3.01
C PRO A 35 -5.99 14.60 -3.53
N ASP A 36 -5.89 15.20 -4.72
CA ASP A 36 -4.63 15.75 -5.18
C ASP A 36 -4.23 16.92 -4.24
N ILE A 37 -3.05 16.82 -3.64
CA ILE A 37 -2.52 17.82 -2.71
C ILE A 37 -1.26 18.39 -3.35
N SER A 38 -1.26 19.70 -3.61
CA SER A 38 -0.10 20.37 -4.16
C SER A 38 1.06 20.39 -3.17
N ALA A 39 2.29 20.53 -3.68
CA ALA A 39 3.46 20.64 -2.82
C ALA A 39 3.42 21.84 -1.86
N ARG A 40 2.66 22.90 -2.20
CA ARG A 40 2.46 24.07 -1.34
C ARG A 40 1.52 23.73 -0.18
N GLU A 41 0.40 23.07 -0.47
CA GLU A 41 -0.57 22.62 0.54
C GLU A 41 0.04 21.59 1.47
N GLN A 42 0.80 20.63 0.94
CA GLN A 42 1.49 19.64 1.78
C GLN A 42 2.47 20.30 2.77
N LYS A 43 3.21 21.33 2.33
CA LYS A 43 4.11 22.10 3.21
C LYS A 43 3.35 22.89 4.27
N ASP A 44 2.20 23.45 3.92
CA ASP A 44 1.36 24.19 4.86
C ASP A 44 0.78 23.25 5.94
N ILE A 45 0.28 22.08 5.54
CA ILE A 45 -0.17 21.03 6.45
C ILE A 45 0.96 20.61 7.40
N GLU A 46 2.16 20.36 6.90
CA GLU A 46 3.30 19.96 7.73
C GLU A 46 3.74 21.08 8.69
N LYS A 47 3.63 22.35 8.29
CA LYS A 47 3.91 23.49 9.15
C LYS A 47 2.91 23.60 10.30
N HIS A 48 1.63 23.35 10.04
CA HIS A 48 0.55 23.50 11.03
C HIS A 48 0.35 22.28 11.92
N TYR A 49 0.54 21.07 11.39
CA TYR A 49 0.22 19.82 12.07
C TYR A 49 1.44 18.92 12.36
N GLY A 50 2.62 19.33 11.89
CA GLY A 50 3.87 18.60 12.03
C GLY A 50 4.07 17.54 10.96
N THR A 51 5.32 17.09 10.80
CA THR A 51 5.68 16.07 9.81
C THR A 51 5.19 14.69 10.25
N PRO A 52 4.62 13.86 9.37
CA PRO A 52 4.17 12.53 9.73
C PRO A 52 5.30 11.68 10.33
N LYS A 53 5.14 11.26 11.58
CA LYS A 53 6.16 10.54 12.37
C LYS A 53 6.59 9.18 11.81
N ARG A 54 5.81 8.61 10.88
CA ARG A 54 6.09 7.30 10.26
C ARG A 54 6.39 7.49 8.79
N LYS A 55 7.44 6.81 8.27
CA LYS A 55 7.72 6.60 6.83
C LYS A 55 6.56 5.96 6.02
N LYS A 56 5.38 5.79 6.64
CA LYS A 56 4.14 5.30 6.01
C LYS A 56 3.32 6.41 5.37
N ALA A 57 3.60 7.69 5.64
CA ALA A 57 3.15 8.77 4.76
C ALA A 57 3.94 8.65 3.46
N LYS A 58 3.52 7.70 2.62
CA LYS A 58 4.06 7.53 1.28
C LYS A 58 3.33 8.52 0.42
N SER A 59 4.02 9.56 -0.03
CA SER A 59 3.57 10.35 -1.16
C SER A 59 3.61 9.44 -2.38
N TYR A 60 2.46 9.22 -3.00
CA TYR A 60 2.35 8.42 -4.21
C TYR A 60 2.21 9.37 -5.39
N SER A 61 3.22 9.43 -6.25
CA SER A 61 3.05 10.06 -7.56
C SER A 61 2.38 9.05 -8.48
N LEU A 62 1.09 9.27 -8.75
CA LEU A 62 0.39 8.55 -9.80
C LEU A 62 0.77 9.21 -11.13
N ARG A 63 1.49 8.50 -11.99
CA ARG A 63 1.48 8.82 -13.43
C ARG A 63 0.20 8.22 -13.98
N VAL A 64 -0.77 9.07 -14.25
CA VAL A 64 -1.92 8.75 -15.12
C VAL A 64 -1.47 8.97 -16.56
#